data_AF-A0A395YF22-F1
#
_entry.id   AF-A0A395YF22-F1
#
_cell.length_a   1.000
_cell.length_b   1.000
_cell.length_c   1.000
_cell.angle_alpha   90.00
_cell.angle_beta   90.00
_cell.angle_gamma   90.00
#
_symmetry.space_group_name_H-M   'P 1'
#
loop_
_entity.id
_entity.type
_entity.pdbx_description
1 polymer ?
#
loop_
_entity_poly.entity_id
_entity_poly.type
_entity_poly.pdbx_seq_one_letter_code
_entity_poly.pdbx_strand_id
1 'polypeptide(L)'
;MDVYLICYLASFLFARAEHYYLSGFVLLMAAAYLYWYDYRRSGNIIHLRAVFSFFWVSGQALSCLKLSRLQREWSPVTWVCFLIALTAFWLTFEVLERRYGSPDDFRAHFHNKKGYSKPLFEVMGALTVLSLAAFSFEAYKLGFIPLLVRGVPHAYSTFHISGVHYLTVSCVLIPALSVLYFQEDKRRSGWKRTAVVVMDAVSFLIPILCVSRFQMILAVFLALFTFILGSRGFSMTYVWTALAIIVPCYLLLTVARSHDVEYLNGIFEMKNSHMPIFVTQPYMYISNNYDNFDCLVKYLDHFAWGMKSLFPLWALTGLKFLYPALINYPIIVNKEELTTLTLFYDSYYDFGVAGVVIFACMLGALAYFLVSKIQRMRNPAGLLFYAQIAIYFMFSFFTTWFSNPATWFYFAVTGAAAVYCAVRER
;
A
#
# COMPACT_ATOMS: atom_id res chain seq x y z
N MET A 1 -18.09 -1.64 17.09
CA MET A 1 -18.38 -0.48 16.22
C MET A 1 -18.77 0.74 17.04
N ASP A 2 -19.59 0.59 18.08
CA ASP A 2 -20.11 1.71 18.89
C ASP A 2 -19.03 2.63 19.48
N VAL A 3 -17.96 2.06 20.03
CA VAL A 3 -16.80 2.83 20.54
C VAL A 3 -16.22 3.75 19.45
N TYR A 4 -16.06 3.24 18.23
CA TYR A 4 -15.57 4.05 17.13
C TYR A 4 -16.56 5.16 16.77
N LEU A 5 -17.87 4.88 16.69
CA LEU A 5 -18.88 5.90 16.37
C LEU A 5 -18.91 7.03 17.41
N ILE A 6 -18.81 6.69 18.69
CA ILE A 6 -18.76 7.67 19.79
C ILE A 6 -17.48 8.51 19.68
N CYS A 7 -16.32 7.87 19.52
CA CYS A 7 -15.04 8.57 19.35
C CYS A 7 -15.02 9.43 18.09
N TYR A 8 -15.62 8.97 17.00
CA TYR A 8 -15.70 9.70 15.74
C TYR A 8 -16.57 10.95 15.87
N LEU A 9 -17.74 10.83 16.51
CA LEU A 9 -18.60 11.96 16.81
C LEU A 9 -17.90 12.97 17.74
N ALA A 10 -17.25 12.49 18.81
CA ALA A 10 -16.47 13.35 19.70
C ALA A 10 -15.34 14.06 18.94
N SER A 11 -14.63 13.35 18.07
CA SER A 11 -13.57 13.92 17.23
C SER A 11 -14.09 15.00 16.28
N PHE A 12 -15.25 14.78 15.66
CA PHE A 12 -15.93 15.78 14.83
C PHE A 12 -16.28 17.03 15.64
N LEU A 13 -16.88 16.87 16.83
CA LEU A 13 -17.24 17.99 17.70
C LEU A 13 -16.00 18.77 18.18
N PHE A 14 -14.92 18.06 18.56
CA PHE A 14 -13.66 18.72 18.94
C PHE A 14 -13.04 19.47 17.77
N ALA A 15 -13.06 18.92 16.55
CA ALA A 15 -12.56 19.61 15.37
C ALA A 15 -13.36 20.89 15.07
N ARG A 16 -14.70 20.85 15.27
CA ARG A 16 -15.58 22.02 15.12
C ARG A 16 -15.36 23.10 16.18
N ALA A 17 -14.90 22.70 17.36
CA ALA A 17 -14.51 23.60 18.44
C ALA A 17 -13.02 23.99 18.37
N GLU A 18 -12.35 23.73 17.24
CA GLU A 18 -10.91 24.01 17.02
C GLU A 18 -9.95 23.30 17.99
N HIS A 19 -10.43 22.29 18.72
CA HIS A 19 -9.62 21.43 19.59
C HIS A 19 -8.99 20.27 18.79
N TYR A 20 -8.15 20.61 17.81
CA TYR A 20 -7.53 19.67 16.86
C TYR A 20 -6.73 18.54 17.50
N TYR A 21 -5.97 18.81 18.56
CA TYR A 21 -5.19 17.79 19.27
C TYR A 21 -6.09 16.74 19.93
N LEU A 22 -7.20 17.16 20.55
CA LEU A 22 -8.18 16.24 21.15
C LEU A 22 -8.90 15.44 20.07
N SER A 23 -9.26 16.09 18.97
CA SER A 23 -9.88 15.45 17.80
C SER A 23 -9.02 14.31 17.25
N GLY A 24 -7.72 14.56 17.02
CA GLY A 24 -6.79 13.52 16.56
C GLY A 24 -6.55 12.44 17.62
N PHE A 25 -6.33 12.82 18.88
CA PHE A 25 -6.06 11.85 19.95
C PHE A 25 -7.19 10.84 20.14
N VAL A 26 -8.45 11.29 20.13
CA VAL A 26 -9.62 10.42 20.29
C VAL A 26 -9.76 9.43 19.12
N LEU A 27 -9.45 9.85 17.89
CA LEU A 27 -9.43 8.94 16.73
C LEU A 27 -8.27 7.93 16.80
N LEU A 28 -7.08 8.33 17.29
CA LEU A 28 -5.98 7.38 17.51
C LEU A 28 -6.37 6.28 18.51
N MET A 29 -7.04 6.66 19.60
CA MET A 29 -7.57 5.70 20.58
C MET A 29 -8.61 4.76 19.95
N ALA A 30 -9.50 5.29 19.11
CA ALA A 30 -10.47 4.48 18.38
C ALA A 30 -9.80 3.51 17.41
N ALA A 31 -8.76 3.94 16.69
CA ALA A 31 -7.98 3.09 15.79
C ALA A 31 -7.33 1.93 16.56
N ALA A 32 -6.69 2.22 17.69
CA ALA A 32 -6.06 1.21 18.56
C ALA A 32 -7.10 0.21 19.10
N TYR A 33 -8.27 0.69 19.52
CA TYR A 33 -9.37 -0.17 19.99
C TYR A 33 -9.88 -1.09 18.87
N LEU A 34 -10.12 -0.57 17.67
CA LEU A 34 -10.59 -1.37 16.52
C LEU A 34 -9.60 -2.48 16.16
N TYR A 35 -8.30 -2.15 16.14
CA TYR A 35 -7.25 -3.14 15.92
C TYR A 35 -7.24 -4.23 17.01
N TRP A 36 -7.24 -3.79 18.27
CA TRP A 36 -7.21 -4.70 19.42
C TRP A 36 -8.43 -5.63 19.48
N TYR A 37 -9.61 -5.14 19.14
CA TYR A 37 -10.85 -5.91 19.08
C TYR A 37 -10.72 -7.10 18.13
N ASP A 38 -10.32 -6.84 16.88
CA ASP A 38 -10.15 -7.89 15.87
C ASP A 38 -8.94 -8.79 16.15
N TYR A 39 -7.86 -8.23 16.69
CA TYR A 39 -6.68 -8.99 17.09
C TYR A 39 -7.01 -9.98 18.22
N ARG A 40 -7.77 -9.57 19.24
CA ARG A 40 -8.17 -10.46 20.33
C ARG A 40 -9.07 -11.60 19.86
N ARG A 41 -9.95 -11.34 18.88
CA ARG A 41 -10.88 -12.34 18.35
C ARG A 41 -10.20 -13.33 17.40
N SER A 42 -9.28 -12.86 16.57
CA SER A 42 -8.65 -13.68 15.52
C SER A 42 -7.29 -14.26 15.89
N GLY A 43 -6.59 -13.64 16.85
CA GLY A 43 -5.18 -13.91 17.14
C GLY A 43 -4.21 -13.54 16.01
N ASN A 44 -4.69 -12.95 14.91
CA ASN A 44 -3.91 -12.61 13.72
C ASN A 44 -3.55 -11.12 13.70
N ILE A 45 -2.25 -10.84 13.69
CA ILE A 45 -1.68 -9.48 13.65
C ILE A 45 -1.96 -8.79 12.31
N ILE A 46 -2.10 -9.58 11.24
CA ILE A 46 -2.39 -9.11 9.87
C ILE A 46 -3.83 -9.47 9.49
N HIS A 47 -4.76 -9.41 10.44
CA HIS A 47 -6.18 -9.54 10.11
C HIS A 47 -6.60 -8.35 9.24
N LEU A 48 -7.10 -8.59 8.02
CA LEU A 48 -7.37 -7.51 7.04
C LEU A 48 -8.32 -6.43 7.57
N ARG A 49 -9.38 -6.82 8.32
CA ARG A 49 -10.29 -5.86 8.95
C ARG A 49 -9.59 -4.99 9.98
N ALA A 50 -8.68 -5.57 10.76
CA ALA A 50 -7.93 -4.87 11.80
C ALA A 50 -6.94 -3.89 11.18
N VAL A 51 -6.16 -4.36 10.20
CA VAL A 51 -5.13 -3.56 9.50
C VAL A 51 -5.76 -2.37 8.81
N PHE A 52 -6.80 -2.58 7.99
CA PHE A 52 -7.49 -1.48 7.32
C PHE A 52 -8.04 -0.47 8.33
N SER A 53 -8.78 -0.94 9.34
CA SER A 53 -9.38 -0.07 10.36
C SER A 53 -8.33 0.77 11.09
N PHE A 54 -7.22 0.15 11.50
CA PHE A 54 -6.15 0.84 12.21
C PHE A 54 -5.51 1.95 11.37
N PHE A 55 -5.05 1.63 10.18
CA PHE A 55 -4.30 2.58 9.35
C PHE A 55 -5.19 3.65 8.74
N TRP A 56 -6.41 3.30 8.33
CA TRP A 56 -7.38 4.24 7.80
C TRP A 56 -7.77 5.30 8.85
N VAL A 57 -8.09 4.88 10.07
CA VAL A 57 -8.47 5.80 11.16
C VAL A 57 -7.26 6.54 11.71
N SER A 58 -6.10 5.91 11.83
CA SER A 58 -4.88 6.59 12.30
C SER A 58 -4.44 7.69 11.33
N GLY A 59 -4.56 7.48 10.02
CA GLY A 59 -4.27 8.52 9.04
C GLY A 59 -5.23 9.71 9.17
N GLN A 60 -6.53 9.46 9.38
CA GLN A 60 -7.49 10.54 9.68
C GLN A 60 -7.09 11.28 10.95
N ALA A 61 -6.76 10.54 12.00
CA ALA A 61 -6.37 11.08 13.29
C ALA A 61 -5.16 12.01 13.20
N LEU A 62 -4.14 11.61 12.42
CA LEU A 62 -2.97 12.44 12.16
C LEU A 62 -3.33 13.70 11.37
N SER A 63 -4.21 13.61 10.38
CA SER A 63 -4.67 14.80 9.66
C SER A 63 -5.52 15.75 10.53
N CYS A 64 -6.29 15.22 11.48
CA CYS A 64 -7.02 16.03 12.47
C CYS A 64 -6.11 16.86 13.39
N LEU A 65 -4.81 16.54 13.51
CA LEU A 65 -3.87 17.34 14.31
C LEU A 65 -3.56 18.70 13.69
N LYS A 66 -3.76 18.86 12.37
CA LYS A 66 -3.58 20.14 11.63
C LYS A 66 -2.23 20.83 11.93
N LEU A 67 -1.13 20.08 11.90
CA LEU A 67 0.21 20.59 12.20
C LEU A 67 0.80 21.47 11.08
N SER A 68 0.25 21.40 9.86
CA SER A 68 0.63 22.27 8.73
C SER A 68 -0.41 23.37 8.49
N ARG A 69 0.04 24.50 7.94
CA ARG A 69 -0.81 25.63 7.51
C ARG A 69 -1.65 25.30 6.27
N LEU A 70 -1.27 24.26 5.52
CA LEU A 70 -2.03 23.75 4.38
C LEU A 70 -3.33 23.05 4.80
N GLN A 71 -3.40 22.59 6.05
CA GLN A 71 -4.50 21.77 6.54
C GLN A 71 -5.58 22.65 7.14
N ARG A 72 -6.75 22.63 6.51
CA ARG A 72 -7.94 23.39 6.93
C ARG A 72 -9.01 22.47 7.50
N GLU A 73 -10.08 23.07 8.00
CA GLU A 73 -11.26 22.31 8.42
C GLU A 73 -11.88 21.54 7.26
N TRP A 74 -12.11 20.25 7.51
CA TRP A 74 -12.79 19.38 6.57
C TRP A 74 -14.27 19.75 6.47
N SER A 75 -14.79 19.64 5.25
CA SER A 75 -16.22 19.79 4.99
C SER A 75 -17.03 18.70 5.74
N PRO A 76 -18.31 18.96 6.07
CA PRO A 76 -19.17 17.92 6.63
C PRO A 76 -19.25 16.67 5.74
N VAL A 77 -19.23 16.85 4.42
CA VAL A 77 -19.28 15.75 3.45
C VAL A 77 -18.03 14.88 3.56
N THR A 78 -16.85 15.47 3.74
CA THR A 78 -15.60 14.75 3.97
C THR A 78 -15.66 13.88 5.23
N TRP A 79 -16.15 14.43 6.34
CA TRP A 79 -16.39 13.64 7.56
C TRP A 79 -17.35 12.46 7.28
N VAL A 80 -18.46 12.72 6.58
CA VAL A 80 -19.41 11.65 6.22
C VAL A 80 -18.73 10.57 5.35
N CYS A 81 -17.94 10.95 4.35
CA CYS A 81 -17.20 10.00 3.51
C CYS A 81 -16.22 9.14 4.30
N PHE A 82 -15.44 9.73 5.22
CA PHE A 82 -14.47 8.98 6.02
C PHE A 82 -15.14 8.02 7.02
N LEU A 83 -16.25 8.44 7.61
CA LEU A 83 -17.10 7.57 8.44
C LEU A 83 -17.68 6.40 7.63
N ILE A 84 -18.26 6.71 6.48
CA ILE A 84 -18.86 5.71 5.58
C ILE A 84 -17.82 4.72 5.08
N ALA A 85 -16.63 5.19 4.68
CA ALA A 85 -15.55 4.34 4.18
C ALA A 85 -15.19 3.22 5.17
N LEU A 86 -15.12 3.55 6.47
CA LEU A 86 -14.86 2.52 7.49
C LEU A 86 -16.10 1.70 7.83
N THR A 87 -17.24 2.35 8.04
CA THR A 87 -18.45 1.68 8.50
C THR A 87 -19.02 0.70 7.47
N ALA A 88 -19.10 1.09 6.20
CA ALA A 88 -19.54 0.23 5.11
C ALA A 88 -18.61 -0.99 4.92
N PHE A 89 -17.29 -0.77 4.97
CA PHE A 89 -16.29 -1.84 4.93
C PHE A 89 -16.48 -2.83 6.09
N TRP A 90 -16.54 -2.31 7.32
CA TRP A 90 -16.59 -3.12 8.53
C TRP A 90 -17.91 -3.88 8.65
N LEU A 91 -19.05 -3.23 8.35
CA LEU A 91 -20.37 -3.85 8.35
C LEU A 91 -20.48 -4.92 7.27
N THR A 92 -19.94 -4.69 6.07
CA THR A 92 -19.95 -5.71 5.02
C THR A 92 -19.19 -6.96 5.45
N PHE A 93 -18.00 -6.79 6.03
CA PHE A 93 -17.24 -7.91 6.60
C PHE A 93 -18.05 -8.63 7.67
N GLU A 94 -18.62 -7.91 8.63
CA GLU A 94 -19.41 -8.46 9.74
C GLU A 94 -20.67 -9.21 9.26
N VAL A 95 -21.38 -8.69 8.27
CA VAL A 95 -22.57 -9.33 7.68
C VAL A 95 -22.18 -10.65 7.00
N LEU A 96 -21.07 -10.66 6.25
CA LEU A 96 -20.58 -11.88 5.62
C LEU A 96 -20.08 -12.90 6.64
N GLU A 97 -19.42 -12.44 7.70
CA GLU A 97 -18.98 -13.26 8.82
C GLU A 97 -20.16 -13.94 9.52
N ARG A 98 -21.25 -13.22 9.77
CA ARG A 98 -22.48 -13.78 10.35
C ARG A 98 -23.17 -14.77 9.42
N ARG A 99 -23.13 -14.52 8.11
CA ARG A 99 -23.84 -15.34 7.10
C ARG A 99 -23.10 -16.61 6.74
N TYR A 100 -21.78 -16.56 6.62
CA TYR A 100 -20.96 -17.65 6.09
C TYR A 100 -20.02 -18.27 7.14
N GLY A 101 -20.01 -17.73 8.36
CA GLY A 101 -19.22 -18.20 9.49
C GLY A 101 -18.01 -17.32 9.78
N SER A 102 -17.61 -17.34 11.05
CA SER A 102 -16.33 -16.77 11.50
C SER A 102 -15.20 -17.52 10.79
N PRO A 103 -14.21 -16.82 10.21
CA PRO A 103 -12.96 -17.47 9.83
C PRO A 103 -12.42 -18.20 11.07
N ASP A 104 -12.15 -19.50 10.95
CA ASP A 104 -11.63 -20.31 12.06
C ASP A 104 -10.37 -19.67 12.65
N ASP A 105 -10.14 -19.89 13.93
CA ASP A 105 -9.03 -19.32 14.71
C ASP A 105 -7.71 -19.39 13.91
N PHE A 106 -7.05 -18.24 13.67
CA PHE A 106 -5.83 -18.18 12.82
C PHE A 106 -4.72 -19.14 13.29
N ARG A 107 -4.78 -19.54 14.57
CA ARG A 107 -3.86 -20.50 15.20
C ARG A 107 -4.02 -21.95 14.72
N ALA A 108 -5.02 -22.29 13.91
CA ALA A 108 -5.20 -23.64 13.40
C ALA A 108 -4.39 -23.91 12.11
N HIS A 109 -3.16 -24.38 12.30
CA HIS A 109 -2.44 -25.33 11.42
C HIS A 109 -2.18 -24.92 9.95
N PHE A 110 -1.14 -24.10 9.72
CA PHE A 110 -0.45 -24.10 8.43
C PHE A 110 0.27 -25.46 8.24
N HIS A 111 -0.33 -26.29 7.37
CA HIS A 111 0.24 -27.56 6.94
C HIS A 111 1.58 -27.32 6.24
N ASN A 112 2.54 -28.22 6.49
CA ASN A 112 3.80 -28.32 5.73
C ASN A 112 3.46 -28.43 4.25
N LYS A 113 3.47 -27.30 3.54
CA LYS A 113 3.41 -27.27 2.10
C LYS A 113 4.73 -27.89 1.61
N LYS A 114 4.60 -28.90 0.77
CA LYS A 114 5.72 -29.62 0.16
C LYS A 114 5.41 -29.69 -1.32
N GLY A 115 6.33 -29.22 -2.16
CA GLY A 115 6.25 -29.39 -3.61
C GLY A 115 6.42 -28.12 -4.44
N TYR A 116 6.28 -26.94 -3.86
CA TYR A 116 6.34 -25.68 -4.63
C TYR A 116 7.73 -25.02 -4.68
N SER A 117 8.75 -25.57 -4.02
CA SER A 117 10.08 -24.93 -3.96
C SER A 117 10.73 -24.75 -5.34
N LYS A 118 10.60 -25.75 -6.22
CA LYS A 118 11.15 -25.66 -7.59
C LYS A 118 10.39 -24.63 -8.46
N PRO A 119 9.04 -24.67 -8.54
CA PRO A 119 8.29 -23.64 -9.25
C PRO A 119 8.55 -22.22 -8.74
N LEU A 120 8.59 -22.02 -7.42
CA LEU A 120 8.90 -20.72 -6.82
C LEU A 120 10.28 -20.20 -7.25
N PHE A 121 11.29 -21.06 -7.23
CA PHE A 121 12.64 -20.70 -7.69
C PHE A 121 12.66 -20.31 -9.18
N GLU A 122 11.94 -21.04 -10.02
CA GLU A 122 11.82 -20.74 -11.46
C GLU A 122 11.10 -19.39 -11.69
N VAL A 123 10.01 -19.12 -10.96
CA VAL A 123 9.30 -17.82 -11.02
C VAL A 123 10.22 -16.68 -10.57
N MET A 124 10.95 -16.84 -9.47
CA MET A 124 11.89 -15.84 -8.99
C MET A 124 12.97 -15.56 -10.04
N GLY A 125 13.59 -16.60 -10.60
CA GLY A 125 14.59 -16.44 -11.64
C GLY A 125 14.06 -15.72 -12.88
N ALA A 126 12.87 -16.09 -13.35
CA ALA A 126 12.21 -15.41 -14.47
C ALA A 126 11.95 -13.92 -14.16
N LEU A 127 11.41 -13.61 -12.97
CA LEU A 127 11.15 -12.23 -12.57
C LEU A 127 12.43 -11.40 -12.42
N THR A 128 13.49 -11.97 -11.85
CA THR A 128 14.79 -11.28 -11.75
C THR A 128 15.33 -10.94 -13.14
N VAL A 129 15.34 -11.90 -14.07
CA VAL A 129 15.83 -11.68 -15.43
C VAL A 129 14.97 -10.65 -16.16
N LEU A 130 13.65 -10.76 -16.11
CA LEU A 130 12.74 -9.82 -16.76
C LEU A 130 12.85 -8.41 -16.19
N SER A 131 12.92 -8.27 -14.86
CA SER A 131 13.03 -6.96 -14.21
C SER A 131 14.38 -6.30 -14.53
N LEU A 132 15.47 -7.06 -14.51
CA LEU A 132 16.80 -6.55 -14.84
C LEU A 132 16.94 -6.19 -16.32
N ALA A 133 16.36 -7.01 -17.22
CA ALA A 133 16.34 -6.72 -18.65
C ALA A 133 15.51 -5.47 -18.96
N ALA A 134 14.34 -5.31 -18.33
CA ALA A 134 13.50 -4.13 -18.46
C ALA A 134 14.23 -2.87 -17.96
N PHE A 135 14.84 -2.93 -16.76
CA PHE A 135 15.64 -1.84 -16.22
C PHE A 135 16.80 -1.45 -17.16
N SER A 136 17.55 -2.45 -17.65
CA SER A 136 18.70 -2.21 -18.54
C SER A 136 18.25 -1.60 -19.87
N PHE A 137 17.11 -2.03 -20.41
CA PHE A 137 16.51 -1.44 -21.59
C PHE A 137 16.08 0.01 -21.37
N GLU A 138 15.44 0.32 -20.23
CA GLU A 138 15.08 1.69 -19.86
C GLU A 138 16.33 2.58 -19.73
N ALA A 139 17.37 2.10 -19.04
CA ALA A 139 18.64 2.82 -18.89
C ALA A 139 19.32 3.08 -20.25
N TYR A 140 19.32 2.09 -21.14
CA TYR A 140 19.86 2.23 -22.49
C TYR A 140 19.08 3.25 -23.34
N LYS A 141 17.74 3.16 -23.33
CA LYS A 141 16.88 4.02 -24.17
C LYS A 141 16.78 5.45 -23.67
N LEU A 142 16.76 5.64 -22.35
CA LEU A 142 16.70 6.98 -21.74
C LEU A 142 18.09 7.61 -21.63
N GLY A 143 19.16 6.81 -21.71
CA GLY A 143 20.54 7.28 -21.73
C GLY A 143 21.09 7.68 -20.35
N PHE A 144 20.38 7.36 -19.26
CA PHE A 144 20.82 7.66 -17.90
C PHE A 144 20.30 6.65 -16.88
N ILE A 145 20.93 6.64 -15.69
CA ILE A 145 20.47 5.91 -14.51
C ILE A 145 20.16 6.95 -13.42
N PRO A 146 18.95 6.97 -12.82
CA PRO A 146 18.54 8.04 -11.91
C PRO A 146 19.52 8.32 -10.76
N LEU A 147 20.10 7.28 -10.15
CA LEU A 147 21.06 7.43 -9.06
C LEU A 147 22.37 8.13 -9.47
N LEU A 148 22.77 8.03 -10.74
CA LEU A 148 24.06 8.53 -11.23
C LEU A 148 23.97 9.97 -11.76
N VAL A 149 22.77 10.52 -11.92
CA VAL A 149 22.55 11.88 -12.42
C VAL A 149 22.41 12.85 -11.25
N ARG A 150 23.16 13.97 -11.30
CA ARG A 150 23.09 15.05 -10.30
C ARG A 150 22.33 16.25 -10.85
N GLY A 151 21.60 16.96 -9.99
CA GLY A 151 20.97 18.24 -10.34
C GLY A 151 19.63 18.14 -11.08
N VAL A 152 19.00 16.96 -11.12
CA VAL A 152 17.66 16.77 -11.70
C VAL A 152 16.68 16.38 -10.58
N PRO A 153 15.88 17.32 -10.03
CA PRO A 153 15.03 17.10 -8.85
C PRO A 153 13.96 15.98 -8.99
N HIS A 154 13.80 15.46 -10.21
CA HIS A 154 12.74 14.53 -10.63
C HIS A 154 13.25 13.37 -11.51
N ALA A 155 14.54 13.01 -11.41
CA ALA A 155 15.15 11.96 -12.24
C ALA A 155 14.40 10.61 -12.20
N TYR A 156 13.79 10.26 -11.07
CA TYR A 156 12.96 9.05 -10.97
C TYR A 156 11.67 9.16 -11.77
N SER A 157 10.93 10.27 -11.65
CA SER A 157 9.61 10.38 -12.31
C SER A 157 9.72 10.47 -13.83
N THR A 158 10.88 10.86 -14.36
CA THR A 158 11.15 10.83 -15.81
C THR A 158 11.75 9.49 -16.27
N PHE A 159 12.19 8.63 -15.35
CA PHE A 159 12.76 7.32 -15.65
C PHE A 159 11.69 6.25 -15.75
N HIS A 160 10.95 6.26 -16.85
CA HIS A 160 10.04 5.17 -17.18
C HIS A 160 9.74 5.14 -18.68
N ILE A 161 9.69 3.93 -19.24
CA ILE A 161 9.07 3.69 -20.55
C ILE A 161 7.70 3.08 -20.28
N SER A 162 6.65 3.70 -20.83
CA SER A 162 5.28 3.21 -20.68
C SER A 162 5.18 1.74 -21.08
N GLY A 163 4.61 0.92 -20.19
CA GLY A 163 4.52 -0.53 -20.37
C GLY A 163 5.73 -1.29 -19.82
N VAL A 164 6.95 -0.94 -20.25
CA VAL A 164 8.19 -1.63 -19.82
C VAL A 164 8.43 -1.45 -18.32
N HIS A 165 8.18 -0.25 -17.79
CA HIS A 165 8.45 0.04 -16.39
C HIS A 165 7.71 -0.90 -15.43
N TYR A 166 6.52 -1.42 -15.80
CA TYR A 166 5.80 -2.39 -14.96
C TYR A 166 6.62 -3.68 -14.72
N LEU A 167 7.42 -4.10 -15.70
CA LEU A 167 8.35 -5.23 -15.56
C LEU A 167 9.53 -4.85 -14.66
N THR A 168 10.12 -3.66 -14.85
CA THR A 168 11.20 -3.16 -14.00
C THR A 168 10.81 -3.18 -12.52
N VAL A 169 9.60 -2.73 -12.21
CA VAL A 169 9.12 -2.58 -10.83
C VAL A 169 8.50 -3.85 -10.26
N SER A 170 8.41 -4.94 -11.05
CA SER A 170 7.95 -6.25 -10.58
C SER A 170 8.99 -6.95 -9.69
N CYS A 171 10.22 -6.45 -9.67
CA CYS A 171 11.26 -6.93 -8.76
C CYS A 171 10.80 -6.95 -7.30
N VAL A 172 9.93 -6.02 -6.87
CA VAL A 172 9.41 -5.92 -5.49
C VAL A 172 8.74 -7.19 -4.96
N LEU A 173 8.33 -8.11 -5.84
CA LEU A 173 7.72 -9.39 -5.48
C LEU A 173 8.75 -10.47 -5.09
N ILE A 174 10.00 -10.34 -5.55
CA ILE A 174 11.06 -11.35 -5.39
C ILE A 174 11.36 -11.63 -3.91
N PRO A 175 11.54 -10.62 -3.01
CA PRO A 175 11.83 -10.90 -1.60
C PRO A 175 10.69 -11.61 -0.88
N ALA A 176 9.44 -11.39 -1.29
CA ALA A 176 8.30 -12.10 -0.73
C ALA A 176 8.22 -13.55 -1.24
N LEU A 177 8.55 -13.77 -2.51
CA LEU A 177 8.69 -15.13 -3.07
C LEU A 177 9.86 -15.88 -2.44
N SER A 178 10.96 -15.20 -2.11
CA SER A 178 12.12 -15.81 -1.45
C SER A 178 11.77 -16.29 -0.05
N VAL A 179 10.97 -15.52 0.70
CA VAL A 179 10.40 -15.95 1.99
C VAL A 179 9.58 -17.22 1.84
N LEU A 180 8.67 -17.29 0.86
CA LEU A 180 7.87 -18.50 0.60
C LEU A 180 8.77 -19.69 0.23
N TYR A 181 9.76 -19.47 -0.64
CA TYR A 181 10.74 -20.49 -1.02
C TYR A 181 11.48 -21.07 0.20
N PHE A 182 11.95 -20.21 1.11
CA PHE A 182 12.69 -20.65 2.30
C PHE A 182 11.83 -21.32 3.37
N GLN A 183 10.53 -21.04 3.41
CA GLN A 183 9.58 -21.71 4.30
C GLN A 183 9.23 -23.12 3.81
N GLU A 184 9.18 -23.34 2.49
CA GLU A 184 8.91 -24.64 1.85
C GLU A 184 10.12 -25.58 1.93
N ASP A 185 11.32 -25.11 1.58
CA ASP A 185 12.51 -25.97 1.42
C ASP A 185 13.50 -25.87 2.59
N LYS A 186 13.33 -26.78 3.56
CA LYS A 186 14.22 -26.91 4.73
C LYS A 186 15.52 -27.68 4.45
N ARG A 187 15.62 -28.45 3.35
CA ARG A 187 16.79 -29.27 2.99
C ARG A 187 17.48 -28.71 1.74
N ARG A 188 18.34 -27.71 1.96
CA ARG A 188 18.86 -26.82 0.92
C ARG A 188 20.11 -27.37 0.23
N SER A 189 20.16 -27.24 -1.10
CA SER A 189 21.42 -27.22 -1.85
C SER A 189 22.08 -25.84 -1.67
N GLY A 190 23.38 -25.81 -1.33
CA GLY A 190 24.12 -24.57 -1.05
C GLY A 190 24.07 -23.54 -2.19
N TRP A 191 24.16 -24.00 -3.44
CA TRP A 191 24.08 -23.16 -4.64
C TRP A 191 22.74 -22.44 -4.76
N LYS A 192 21.61 -23.15 -4.58
CA LYS A 192 20.27 -22.55 -4.72
C LYS A 192 20.03 -21.44 -3.70
N ARG A 193 20.54 -21.61 -2.48
CA ARG A 193 20.49 -20.57 -1.44
C ARG A 193 21.25 -19.33 -1.88
N THR A 194 22.47 -19.49 -2.40
CA THR A 194 23.27 -18.37 -2.91
C THR A 194 22.56 -17.68 -4.07
N ALA A 195 21.98 -18.44 -5.01
CA ALA A 195 21.24 -17.88 -6.14
C ALA A 195 20.03 -17.03 -5.69
N VAL A 196 19.25 -17.50 -4.70
CA VAL A 196 18.14 -16.72 -4.12
C VAL A 196 18.63 -15.42 -3.48
N VAL A 197 19.73 -15.46 -2.72
CA VAL A 197 20.31 -14.25 -2.13
C VAL A 197 20.75 -13.24 -3.20
N VAL A 198 21.31 -13.72 -4.31
CA VAL A 198 21.66 -12.86 -5.46
C VAL A 198 20.41 -12.26 -6.09
N MET A 199 19.33 -13.04 -6.28
CA MET A 199 18.05 -12.54 -6.80
C MET A 199 17.45 -11.45 -5.90
N ASP A 200 17.49 -11.64 -4.58
CA ASP A 200 17.04 -10.64 -3.60
C ASP A 200 17.92 -9.39 -3.66
N ALA A 201 19.24 -9.53 -3.78
CA ALA A 201 20.16 -8.40 -3.91
C ALA A 201 19.87 -7.59 -5.18
N VAL A 202 19.66 -8.25 -6.33
CA VAL A 202 19.25 -7.59 -7.59
C VAL A 202 17.89 -6.89 -7.41
N SER A 203 16.96 -7.54 -6.72
CA SER A 203 15.64 -6.97 -6.45
C SER A 203 15.70 -5.67 -5.63
N PHE A 204 16.62 -5.55 -4.69
CA PHE A 204 16.81 -4.31 -3.92
C PHE A 204 17.65 -3.28 -4.68
N LEU A 205 18.59 -3.73 -5.51
CA LEU A 205 19.44 -2.86 -6.30
C LEU A 205 18.62 -2.04 -7.33
N ILE A 206 17.64 -2.65 -8.00
CA ILE A 206 16.82 -1.95 -9.01
C ILE A 206 16.12 -0.70 -8.42
N PRO A 207 15.34 -0.79 -7.32
CA PRO A 207 14.76 0.38 -6.67
C PRO A 207 15.80 1.42 -6.21
N ILE A 208 16.99 0.99 -5.77
CA ILE A 208 18.07 1.90 -5.37
C ILE A 208 18.58 2.69 -6.58
N LEU A 209 18.84 2.01 -7.70
CA LEU A 209 19.29 2.64 -8.94
C LEU A 209 18.24 3.57 -9.54
N CYS A 210 16.96 3.21 -9.39
CA CYS A 210 15.83 4.08 -9.76
C CYS A 210 15.61 5.23 -8.75
N VAL A 211 16.22 5.20 -7.57
CA VAL A 211 15.93 6.14 -6.46
C VAL A 211 14.45 6.05 -6.00
N SER A 212 13.85 4.85 -6.12
CA SER A 212 12.45 4.59 -5.75
C SER A 212 12.32 4.11 -4.30
N ARG A 213 12.18 5.07 -3.38
CA ARG A 213 11.97 4.82 -1.94
C ARG A 213 10.78 3.90 -1.67
N PHE A 214 9.69 4.13 -2.40
CA PHE A 214 8.43 3.42 -2.17
C PHE A 214 8.51 1.95 -2.57
N GLN A 215 9.15 1.63 -3.70
CA GLN A 215 9.32 0.23 -4.14
C GLN A 215 10.14 -0.58 -3.16
N MET A 216 11.18 0.02 -2.57
CA MET A 216 11.96 -0.61 -1.53
C MET A 216 11.14 -0.86 -0.25
N ILE A 217 10.39 0.15 0.22
CA ILE A 217 9.47 0.00 1.36
C ILE A 217 8.46 -1.13 1.08
N LEU A 218 7.86 -1.12 -0.11
CA LEU A 218 6.90 -2.12 -0.55
C LEU A 218 7.51 -3.53 -0.54
N ALA A 219 8.71 -3.71 -1.10
CA ALA A 219 9.39 -5.01 -1.14
C ALA A 219 9.68 -5.56 0.26
N VAL A 220 10.17 -4.73 1.19
CA VAL A 220 10.46 -5.13 2.57
C VAL A 220 9.18 -5.49 3.32
N PHE A 221 8.14 -4.65 3.26
CA PHE A 221 6.87 -4.95 3.93
C PHE A 221 6.20 -6.19 3.34
N LEU A 222 6.29 -6.41 2.02
CA LEU A 222 5.71 -7.58 1.38
C LEU A 222 6.40 -8.86 1.81
N ALA A 223 7.74 -8.85 1.92
CA ALA A 223 8.48 -9.96 2.51
C ALA A 223 8.11 -10.19 3.98
N LEU A 224 8.04 -9.13 4.79
CA LEU A 224 7.67 -9.21 6.20
C LEU A 224 6.26 -9.79 6.40
N PHE A 225 5.27 -9.30 5.67
CA PHE A 225 3.89 -9.77 5.79
C PHE A 225 3.77 -11.22 5.34
N THR A 226 4.42 -11.57 4.23
CA THR A 226 4.48 -12.96 3.75
C THR A 226 5.14 -13.88 4.78
N PHE A 227 6.19 -13.40 5.46
CA PHE A 227 6.87 -14.15 6.51
C PHE A 227 5.96 -14.38 7.72
N ILE A 228 5.23 -13.35 8.17
CA ILE A 228 4.29 -13.43 9.29
C ILE A 228 3.18 -14.44 8.97
N LEU A 229 2.65 -14.44 7.74
CA LEU A 229 1.59 -15.36 7.34
C LEU A 229 2.06 -16.82 7.28
N GLY A 230 3.34 -17.06 6.94
CA GLY A 230 3.89 -18.42 6.84
C GLY A 230 4.64 -18.92 8.08
N SER A 231 4.82 -18.10 9.12
CA SER A 231 5.55 -18.46 10.33
C SER A 231 4.62 -18.85 11.48
N ARG A 232 5.04 -19.82 12.30
CA ARG A 232 4.26 -20.31 13.46
C ARG A 232 4.38 -19.44 14.71
N GLY A 233 5.30 -18.49 14.70
CA GLY A 233 5.57 -17.59 15.81
C GLY A 233 6.02 -16.25 15.27
N PHE A 234 5.41 -15.19 15.78
CA PHE A 234 5.79 -13.83 15.47
C PHE A 234 6.50 -13.23 16.67
N SER A 235 7.73 -12.76 16.45
CA SER A 235 8.42 -11.90 17.40
C SER A 235 8.46 -10.47 16.87
N MET A 236 8.32 -9.49 17.76
CA MET A 236 8.52 -8.07 17.44
C MET A 236 9.93 -7.81 16.87
N THR A 237 10.90 -8.69 17.14
CA THR A 237 12.26 -8.63 16.56
C THR A 237 12.22 -8.49 15.04
N TYR A 238 11.32 -9.17 14.33
CA TYR A 238 11.25 -9.10 12.86
C TYR A 238 10.84 -7.71 12.36
N VAL A 239 9.94 -7.04 13.09
CA VAL A 239 9.53 -5.65 12.79
C VAL A 239 10.73 -4.72 13.01
N TRP A 240 11.44 -4.88 14.13
CA TRP A 240 12.63 -4.09 14.41
C TRP A 240 13.73 -4.31 13.37
N THR A 241 13.93 -5.54 12.89
CA THR A 241 14.87 -5.83 11.79
C THR A 241 14.43 -5.18 10.49
N ALA A 242 13.14 -5.25 10.11
CA ALA A 242 12.63 -4.58 8.93
C ALA A 242 12.82 -3.05 9.01
N LEU A 243 12.54 -2.45 10.17
CA LEU A 243 12.79 -1.02 10.42
C LEU A 243 14.28 -0.67 10.34
N ALA A 244 15.15 -1.51 10.89
CA ALA A 244 16.61 -1.34 10.83
C ALA A 244 17.16 -1.40 9.40
N ILE A 245 16.45 -2.02 8.45
CA ILE A 245 16.80 -2.02 7.02
C ILE A 245 16.18 -0.81 6.31
N ILE A 246 14.88 -0.56 6.53
CA ILE A 246 14.14 0.51 5.86
C ILE A 246 14.71 1.89 6.22
N VAL A 247 14.98 2.15 7.50
CA VAL A 247 15.37 3.49 7.96
C VAL A 247 16.70 3.95 7.35
N PRO A 248 17.81 3.18 7.42
CA PRO A 248 19.06 3.60 6.79
C PRO A 248 18.91 3.78 5.28
N CYS A 249 18.26 2.85 4.59
CA CYS A 249 18.08 2.96 3.14
C CYS A 249 17.19 4.16 2.76
N TYR A 250 16.14 4.45 3.53
CA TYR A 250 15.30 5.64 3.34
C TYR A 250 16.11 6.92 3.51
N LEU A 251 16.96 7.00 4.54
CA LEU A 251 17.83 8.14 4.78
C LEU A 251 18.86 8.31 3.65
N LEU A 252 19.51 7.23 3.22
CA LEU A 252 20.46 7.24 2.11
C LEU A 252 19.80 7.74 0.81
N LEU A 253 18.63 7.22 0.46
CA LEU A 253 17.88 7.66 -0.73
C LEU A 253 17.37 9.10 -0.60
N THR A 254 17.11 9.58 0.61
CA THR A 254 16.70 10.97 0.85
C THR A 254 17.86 11.94 0.62
N VAL A 255 19.07 11.60 1.09
CA VAL A 255 20.30 12.36 0.82
C VAL A 255 20.64 12.33 -0.67
N ALA A 256 20.55 11.15 -1.31
CA ALA A 256 20.87 10.99 -2.73
C ALA A 256 19.95 11.81 -3.67
N ARG A 257 18.76 12.20 -3.20
CA ARG A 257 17.77 12.93 -4.00
C ARG A 257 17.98 14.45 -4.00
N SER A 258 19.00 14.96 -3.30
CA SER A 258 19.42 16.38 -3.33
C SER A 258 18.27 17.40 -3.17
N HIS A 259 17.30 17.13 -2.29
CA HIS A 259 16.30 18.13 -1.92
C HIS A 259 16.85 18.97 -0.79
N ASP A 260 16.95 20.29 -0.99
CA ASP A 260 17.28 21.19 0.11
C ASP A 260 16.19 21.10 1.18
N VAL A 261 16.60 20.91 2.44
CA VAL A 261 15.70 20.80 3.60
C VAL A 261 14.81 22.04 3.71
N GLU A 262 15.37 23.20 3.34
CA GLU A 262 14.68 24.48 3.27
C GLU A 262 13.53 24.48 2.24
N TYR A 263 13.75 23.88 1.07
CA TYR A 263 12.72 23.70 0.04
C TYR A 263 11.58 22.80 0.54
N LEU A 264 11.89 21.66 1.17
CA LEU A 264 10.88 20.75 1.71
C LEU A 264 10.06 21.38 2.84
N ASN A 265 10.71 22.15 3.73
CA ASN A 265 10.00 22.88 4.78
C ASN A 265 9.10 23.99 4.19
N GLY A 266 9.52 24.62 3.09
CA GLY A 266 8.69 25.54 2.30
C GLY A 266 7.49 24.86 1.63
N ILE A 267 7.63 23.60 1.20
CA ILE A 267 6.50 22.83 0.66
C ILE A 267 5.51 22.48 1.77
N PHE A 268 5.99 21.97 2.91
CA PHE A 268 5.12 21.44 3.95
C PHE A 268 4.41 22.51 4.79
N GLU A 269 4.98 23.71 4.89
CA GLU A 269 4.41 24.86 5.60
C GLU A 269 3.96 24.51 7.03
N MET A 270 4.84 23.84 7.78
CA MET A 270 4.55 23.43 9.16
C MET A 270 4.31 24.64 10.06
N LYS A 271 3.32 24.56 10.97
CA LYS A 271 3.04 25.62 11.94
C LYS A 271 4.22 25.85 12.88
N ASN A 272 4.94 24.78 13.24
CA ASN A 272 6.20 24.84 13.97
C ASN A 272 7.37 24.62 13.01
N SER A 273 8.13 25.68 12.71
CA SER A 273 9.29 25.65 11.82
C SER A 273 10.49 24.88 12.38
N HIS A 274 10.56 24.67 13.69
CA HIS A 274 11.63 23.92 14.35
C HIS A 274 11.39 22.40 14.35
N MET A 275 10.26 21.93 13.82
CA MET A 275 9.96 20.49 13.77
C MET A 275 10.95 19.79 12.83
N PRO A 276 11.62 18.70 13.26
CA PRO A 276 12.63 18.05 12.42
C PRO A 276 12.05 17.45 11.13
N ILE A 277 12.81 17.53 10.04
CA ILE A 277 12.38 17.07 8.70
C ILE A 277 11.96 15.59 8.67
N PHE A 278 12.61 14.75 9.47
CA PHE A 278 12.28 13.33 9.59
C PHE A 278 10.94 13.07 10.28
N VAL A 279 10.34 14.07 10.93
CA VAL A 279 8.97 14.04 11.48
C VAL A 279 7.98 14.66 10.50
N THR A 280 8.32 15.86 9.98
CA THR A 280 7.41 16.62 9.10
C THR A 280 7.14 15.87 7.80
N GLN A 281 8.15 15.22 7.23
CA GLN A 281 8.03 14.51 5.96
C GLN A 281 7.08 13.30 6.05
N PRO A 282 7.27 12.32 6.95
CA PRO A 282 6.29 11.23 7.12
C PRO A 282 4.90 11.73 7.51
N TYR A 283 4.82 12.76 8.37
CA TYR A 283 3.54 13.34 8.76
C TYR A 283 2.77 13.88 7.55
N MET A 284 3.41 14.67 6.69
CA MET A 284 2.75 15.26 5.52
C MET A 284 2.37 14.21 4.48
N TYR A 285 3.20 13.19 4.27
CA TYR A 285 2.87 12.07 3.37
C TYR A 285 1.71 11.19 3.84
N ILE A 286 1.31 11.28 5.12
CA ILE A 286 0.11 10.62 5.64
C ILE A 286 -1.08 11.59 5.66
N SER A 287 -0.89 12.73 6.32
CA SER A 287 -1.96 13.63 6.71
C SER A 287 -2.53 14.43 5.55
N ASN A 288 -1.68 14.90 4.62
CA ASN A 288 -2.12 15.77 3.53
C ASN A 288 -3.07 15.07 2.56
N ASN A 289 -3.02 13.75 2.48
CA ASN A 289 -3.84 12.99 1.53
C ASN A 289 -5.33 13.08 1.89
N TYR A 290 -5.64 13.19 3.18
CA TYR A 290 -7.01 13.42 3.65
C TYR A 290 -7.47 14.86 3.36
N ASP A 291 -6.57 15.84 3.44
CA ASP A 291 -6.85 17.22 3.05
C ASP A 291 -6.99 17.37 1.52
N ASN A 292 -6.25 16.57 0.74
CA ASN A 292 -6.46 16.44 -0.71
C ASN A 292 -7.83 15.85 -1.04
N PHE A 293 -8.28 14.85 -0.28
CA PHE A 293 -9.64 14.33 -0.42
C PHE A 293 -10.68 15.40 -0.12
N ASP A 294 -10.48 16.22 0.92
CA ASP A 294 -11.37 17.35 1.21
C ASP A 294 -11.36 18.42 0.10
N CYS A 295 -10.19 18.69 -0.49
CA CYS A 295 -10.07 19.56 -1.66
C CYS A 295 -10.90 19.03 -2.83
N LEU A 296 -10.78 17.72 -3.13
CA LEU A 296 -11.62 17.05 -4.12
C LEU A 296 -13.11 17.22 -3.79
N VAL A 297 -13.53 16.96 -2.56
CA VAL A 297 -14.94 17.08 -2.15
C VAL A 297 -15.49 18.50 -2.37
N LYS A 298 -14.67 19.53 -2.13
CA LYS A 298 -15.07 20.94 -2.23
C LYS A 298 -15.07 21.50 -3.65
N TYR A 299 -14.15 21.05 -4.51
CA TYR A 299 -13.89 21.68 -5.80
C TYR A 299 -14.09 20.74 -7.00
N LEU A 300 -14.65 19.54 -6.80
CA LEU A 300 -15.01 18.66 -7.91
C LEU A 300 -16.26 19.19 -8.63
N ASP A 301 -16.07 19.66 -9.86
CA ASP A 301 -17.17 20.16 -10.69
C ASP A 301 -18.01 19.04 -11.31
N HIS A 302 -17.35 17.99 -11.80
CA HIS A 302 -17.98 16.89 -12.54
C HIS A 302 -17.39 15.53 -12.18
N PHE A 303 -18.25 14.54 -12.05
CA PHE A 303 -17.84 13.15 -11.82
C PHE A 303 -17.20 12.53 -13.07
N ALA A 304 -16.21 11.67 -12.85
CA ALA A 304 -15.52 10.94 -13.91
C ALA A 304 -16.24 9.64 -14.33
N TRP A 305 -17.34 9.26 -13.67
CA TRP A 305 -18.21 8.14 -14.05
C TRP A 305 -17.49 6.79 -14.23
N GLY A 306 -16.44 6.54 -13.43
CA GLY A 306 -15.69 5.28 -13.39
C GLY A 306 -14.37 5.33 -14.16
N MET A 307 -14.10 6.42 -14.87
CA MET A 307 -12.93 6.52 -15.74
C MET A 307 -11.62 6.57 -14.97
N LYS A 308 -11.61 7.13 -13.75
CA LYS A 308 -10.40 7.11 -12.90
C LYS A 308 -10.18 5.74 -12.30
N SER A 309 -11.21 5.09 -11.76
CA SER A 309 -11.14 3.73 -11.22
C SER A 309 -10.73 2.70 -12.29
N LEU A 310 -11.11 2.92 -13.55
CA LEU A 310 -10.74 2.07 -14.69
C LEU A 310 -9.38 2.43 -15.32
N PHE A 311 -8.63 3.39 -14.77
CA PHE A 311 -7.31 3.75 -15.29
C PHE A 311 -6.36 2.55 -15.53
N PRO A 312 -6.32 1.51 -14.69
CA PRO A 312 -5.53 0.30 -14.95
C PRO A 312 -5.89 -0.38 -16.28
N LEU A 313 -7.18 -0.45 -16.62
CA LEU A 313 -7.65 -1.02 -17.88
C LEU A 313 -7.12 -0.20 -19.06
N TRP A 314 -7.26 1.13 -19.00
CA TRP A 314 -6.82 2.03 -20.09
C TRP A 314 -5.30 2.03 -20.26
N ALA A 315 -4.57 1.94 -19.16
CA ALA A 315 -3.11 1.95 -19.15
C ALA A 315 -2.50 0.62 -19.62
N LEU A 316 -3.05 -0.52 -19.17
CA LEU A 316 -2.51 -1.85 -19.50
C LEU A 316 -2.90 -2.32 -20.91
N THR A 317 -4.05 -1.89 -21.43
CA THR A 317 -4.46 -2.16 -22.82
C THR A 317 -3.83 -1.21 -23.84
N GLY A 318 -3.26 -0.09 -23.38
CA GLY A 318 -2.74 0.97 -24.26
C GLY A 318 -3.82 1.88 -24.85
N LEU A 319 -5.11 1.68 -24.52
CA LEU A 319 -6.22 2.52 -25.00
C LEU A 319 -6.03 4.01 -24.69
N LYS A 320 -5.33 4.34 -23.60
CA LYS A 320 -5.00 5.74 -23.26
C LYS A 320 -4.23 6.49 -24.34
N PHE A 321 -3.49 5.78 -25.21
CA PHE A 321 -2.76 6.39 -26.33
C PHE A 321 -3.65 6.64 -27.55
N LEU A 322 -4.71 5.85 -27.72
CA LEU A 322 -5.69 6.00 -28.79
C LEU A 322 -6.75 7.05 -28.45
N TYR A 323 -7.19 7.07 -27.19
CA TYR A 323 -8.22 7.98 -26.69
C TYR A 323 -7.72 8.69 -25.42
N PRO A 324 -6.98 9.80 -25.55
CA PRO A 324 -6.47 10.55 -24.39
C PRO A 324 -7.56 11.06 -23.44
N ALA A 325 -8.77 11.27 -23.96
CA ALA A 325 -9.94 11.65 -23.17
C ALA A 325 -10.26 10.65 -22.04
N LEU A 326 -9.87 9.37 -22.17
CA LEU A 326 -10.07 8.35 -21.13
C LEU A 326 -9.31 8.65 -19.83
N ILE A 327 -8.26 9.48 -19.90
CA ILE A 327 -7.35 9.73 -18.77
C ILE A 327 -7.20 11.21 -18.44
N ASN A 328 -7.89 12.10 -19.17
CA ASN A 328 -7.76 13.54 -19.03
C ASN A 328 -8.61 14.08 -17.87
N TYR A 329 -8.25 13.67 -16.65
CA TYR A 329 -8.94 14.07 -15.42
C TYR A 329 -7.94 14.70 -14.46
N PRO A 330 -8.08 16.00 -14.12
CA PRO A 330 -7.13 16.68 -13.24
C PRO A 330 -7.10 16.04 -11.85
N ILE A 331 -5.94 16.10 -11.20
CA ILE A 331 -5.79 15.71 -9.80
C ILE A 331 -6.04 16.97 -8.96
N ILE A 332 -7.15 16.97 -8.21
CA ILE A 332 -7.55 18.09 -7.36
C ILE A 332 -6.88 17.91 -6.00
N VAL A 333 -5.90 18.76 -5.71
CA VAL A 333 -5.08 18.74 -4.49
C VAL A 333 -4.94 20.14 -3.91
N ASN A 334 -4.55 20.24 -2.65
CA ASN A 334 -4.32 21.55 -2.03
C ASN A 334 -2.98 22.19 -2.46
N LYS A 335 -2.01 21.37 -2.89
CA LYS A 335 -0.66 21.78 -3.29
C LYS A 335 -0.11 20.81 -4.34
N GLU A 336 0.43 21.33 -5.44
CA GLU A 336 0.83 20.54 -6.61
C GLU A 336 1.99 19.57 -6.33
N GLU A 337 2.84 19.88 -5.36
CA GLU A 337 3.94 19.01 -4.95
C GLU A 337 3.48 17.82 -4.06
N LEU A 338 2.26 17.88 -3.52
CA LEU A 338 1.70 16.88 -2.59
C LEU A 338 0.57 16.09 -3.26
N THR A 339 0.91 15.28 -4.26
CA THR A 339 -0.05 14.55 -5.12
C THR A 339 -0.38 13.13 -4.67
N THR A 340 -0.05 12.77 -3.43
CA THR A 340 -0.49 11.49 -2.84
C THR A 340 -1.96 11.56 -2.40
N LEU A 341 -2.68 10.45 -2.52
CA LEU A 341 -4.15 10.41 -2.46
C LEU A 341 -4.61 9.26 -1.56
N THR A 342 -5.75 9.40 -0.90
CA THR A 342 -6.33 8.30 -0.13
C THR A 342 -6.87 7.20 -1.03
N LEU A 343 -7.01 5.98 -0.50
CA LEU A 343 -7.57 4.81 -1.18
C LEU A 343 -8.94 5.09 -1.84
N PHE A 344 -9.75 5.96 -1.25
CA PHE A 344 -11.11 6.26 -1.70
C PHE A 344 -11.20 7.48 -2.64
N TYR A 345 -10.10 8.17 -2.91
CA TYR A 345 -10.09 9.41 -3.70
C TYR A 345 -10.75 9.23 -5.08
N ASP A 346 -10.31 8.24 -5.86
CA ASP A 346 -10.86 8.01 -7.20
C ASP A 346 -12.31 7.51 -7.15
N SER A 347 -12.69 6.72 -6.15
CA SER A 347 -14.08 6.28 -5.99
C SER A 347 -15.03 7.46 -5.74
N TYR A 348 -14.58 8.47 -4.98
CA TYR A 348 -15.33 9.72 -4.80
C TYR A 348 -15.32 10.56 -6.08
N TYR A 349 -14.17 10.64 -6.76
CA TYR A 349 -14.08 11.36 -8.04
C TYR A 349 -15.06 10.80 -9.07
N ASP A 350 -15.21 9.48 -9.12
CA ASP A 350 -16.05 8.82 -10.11
C ASP A 350 -17.55 8.90 -9.78
N PHE A 351 -17.95 8.78 -8.52
CA PHE A 351 -19.38 8.64 -8.15
C PHE A 351 -19.76 9.31 -6.82
N GLY A 352 -18.94 10.22 -6.29
CA GLY A 352 -19.15 10.90 -5.02
C GLY A 352 -19.28 9.96 -3.83
N VAL A 353 -20.18 10.29 -2.90
CA VAL A 353 -20.44 9.49 -1.70
C VAL A 353 -20.85 8.05 -2.04
N ALA A 354 -21.63 7.85 -3.11
CA ALA A 354 -22.07 6.51 -3.54
C ALA A 354 -20.87 5.63 -3.96
N GLY A 355 -19.89 6.21 -4.65
CA GLY A 355 -18.65 5.50 -5.00
C GLY A 355 -17.88 5.03 -3.77
N VAL A 356 -17.78 5.89 -2.74
CA VAL A 356 -17.14 5.54 -1.46
C VAL A 356 -17.86 4.36 -0.79
N VAL A 357 -19.20 4.38 -0.74
CA VAL A 357 -20.01 3.27 -0.16
C VAL A 357 -19.74 1.96 -0.90
N ILE A 358 -19.92 1.96 -2.23
CA ILE A 358 -19.82 0.75 -3.05
C ILE A 358 -18.41 0.18 -2.95
N PHE A 359 -17.39 1.03 -3.07
CA PHE A 359 -16.00 0.61 -3.00
C PHE A 359 -15.65 0.05 -1.61
N ALA A 360 -16.08 0.71 -0.53
CA ALA A 360 -15.88 0.21 0.83
C ALA A 360 -16.52 -1.17 1.05
N CYS A 361 -17.75 -1.38 0.56
CA CYS A 361 -18.42 -2.68 0.63
C CYS A 361 -17.63 -3.75 -0.15
N MET A 362 -17.16 -3.45 -1.36
CA MET A 362 -16.35 -4.39 -2.15
C MET A 362 -15.06 -4.78 -1.44
N LEU A 363 -14.36 -3.81 -0.83
CA LEU A 363 -13.15 -4.07 -0.04
C LEU A 363 -13.45 -4.89 1.22
N GLY A 364 -14.57 -4.64 1.90
CA GLY A 364 -15.01 -5.40 3.06
C GLY A 364 -15.32 -6.85 2.72
N ALA A 365 -15.98 -7.07 1.58
CA ALA A 365 -16.25 -8.40 1.05
C ALA A 365 -14.95 -9.13 0.65
N LEU A 366 -14.06 -8.45 -0.08
CA LEU A 366 -12.75 -8.98 -0.44
C LEU A 366 -11.96 -9.40 0.80
N ALA A 367 -11.92 -8.55 1.83
CA ALA A 367 -11.26 -8.84 3.09
C ALA A 367 -11.82 -10.10 3.75
N TYR A 368 -13.14 -10.24 3.84
CA TYR A 368 -13.78 -11.41 4.40
C TYR A 368 -13.41 -12.69 3.65
N PHE A 369 -13.53 -12.69 2.32
CA PHE A 369 -13.24 -13.89 1.53
C PHE A 369 -11.77 -14.30 1.60
N LEU A 370 -10.85 -13.34 1.68
CA LEU A 370 -9.43 -13.64 1.81
C LEU A 370 -9.08 -14.19 3.18
N VAL A 371 -9.57 -13.57 4.25
CA VAL A 371 -9.37 -14.08 5.62
C VAL A 371 -9.97 -15.48 5.77
N SER A 372 -11.16 -15.72 5.21
CA SER A 372 -11.81 -17.04 5.28
C SER A 372 -11.11 -18.12 4.46
N LYS A 373 -10.46 -17.75 3.35
CA LYS A 373 -9.81 -18.72 2.45
C LYS A 373 -8.36 -19.00 2.81
N ILE A 374 -7.66 -18.12 3.54
CA ILE A 374 -6.20 -18.21 3.72
C ILE A 374 -5.73 -19.57 4.26
N GLN A 375 -6.48 -20.17 5.19
CA GLN A 375 -6.15 -21.48 5.77
C GLN A 375 -6.30 -22.63 4.77
N ARG A 376 -7.18 -22.49 3.78
CA ARG A 376 -7.43 -23.49 2.74
C ARG A 376 -6.50 -23.29 1.52
N MET A 377 -5.69 -22.23 1.48
CA MET A 377 -4.80 -21.93 0.36
C MET A 377 -3.57 -22.85 0.37
N ARG A 378 -3.62 -23.90 -0.46
CA ARG A 378 -2.45 -24.75 -0.73
C ARG A 378 -1.36 -24.01 -1.49
N ASN A 379 -1.74 -23.22 -2.49
CA ASN A 379 -0.79 -22.49 -3.33
C ASN A 379 -0.08 -21.37 -2.54
N PRO A 380 1.26 -21.31 -2.53
CA PRO A 380 2.01 -20.25 -1.84
C PRO A 380 1.76 -18.85 -2.42
N ALA A 381 1.43 -18.72 -3.70
CA ALA A 381 1.08 -17.42 -4.30
C ALA A 381 -0.21 -16.82 -3.70
N GLY A 382 -1.10 -17.64 -3.11
CA GLY A 382 -2.26 -17.13 -2.37
C GLY A 382 -1.88 -16.34 -1.11
N LEU A 383 -0.77 -16.71 -0.44
CA LEU A 383 -0.23 -15.95 0.69
C LEU A 383 0.33 -14.60 0.23
N LEU A 384 1.04 -14.61 -0.90
CA LEU A 384 1.56 -13.38 -1.51
C LEU A 384 0.42 -12.42 -1.87
N PHE A 385 -0.66 -12.93 -2.47
CA PHE A 385 -1.85 -12.14 -2.79
C PHE A 385 -2.50 -11.53 -1.54
N TYR A 386 -2.64 -12.31 -0.46
CA TYR A 386 -3.12 -11.79 0.82
C TYR A 386 -2.20 -10.68 1.35
N ALA A 387 -0.88 -10.89 1.32
CA ALA A 387 0.11 -9.91 1.78
C ALA A 387 0.05 -8.60 0.96
N GLN A 388 -0.16 -8.68 -0.36
CA GLN A 388 -0.36 -7.50 -1.22
C GLN A 388 -1.59 -6.69 -0.75
N ILE A 389 -2.74 -7.34 -0.56
CA ILE A 389 -3.97 -6.67 -0.09
C ILE A 389 -3.77 -6.06 1.31
N ALA A 390 -3.14 -6.78 2.22
CA ALA A 390 -2.84 -6.29 3.56
C ALA A 390 -1.97 -5.02 3.53
N ILE A 391 -0.98 -4.94 2.63
CA ILE A 391 -0.17 -3.74 2.46
C ILE A 391 -0.97 -2.58 1.88
N TYR A 392 -1.86 -2.85 0.92
CA TYR A 392 -2.71 -1.79 0.35
C TYR A 392 -3.69 -1.23 1.39
N PHE A 393 -4.15 -2.06 2.32
CA PHE A 393 -4.94 -1.61 3.48
C PHE A 393 -4.10 -0.85 4.50
N MET A 394 -2.87 -1.30 4.77
CA MET A 394 -1.92 -0.60 5.65
C MET A 394 -1.58 0.80 5.10
N PHE A 395 -1.39 0.93 3.80
CA PHE A 395 -1.11 2.20 3.14
C PHE A 395 -2.37 2.81 2.50
N SER A 396 -3.55 2.58 3.09
CA SER A 396 -4.81 3.13 2.59
C SER A 396 -4.87 4.66 2.59
N PHE A 397 -3.98 5.32 3.35
CA PHE A 397 -3.82 6.77 3.33
C PHE A 397 -3.03 7.27 2.13
N PHE A 398 -2.25 6.45 1.43
CA PHE A 398 -1.14 6.91 0.58
C PHE A 398 -1.40 6.94 -0.92
N THR A 399 -2.18 5.98 -1.45
CA THR A 399 -2.44 5.91 -2.90
C THR A 399 -3.78 5.25 -3.21
N THR A 400 -4.34 5.55 -4.38
CA THR A 400 -5.52 4.90 -4.95
C THR A 400 -5.15 3.53 -5.53
N TRP A 401 -4.77 2.61 -4.65
CA TRP A 401 -4.18 1.31 -5.00
C TRP A 401 -4.90 0.55 -6.13
N PHE A 402 -6.23 0.56 -6.15
CA PHE A 402 -7.01 -0.19 -7.14
C PHE A 402 -7.26 0.58 -8.44
N SER A 403 -6.91 1.86 -8.51
CA SER A 403 -6.81 2.64 -9.75
C SER A 403 -5.37 2.69 -10.28
N ASN A 404 -4.40 2.11 -9.55
CA ASN A 404 -3.00 2.11 -9.94
C ASN A 404 -2.70 0.91 -10.87
N PRO A 405 -2.23 1.14 -12.12
CA PRO A 405 -1.95 0.05 -13.05
C PRO A 405 -0.87 -0.93 -12.55
N ALA A 406 0.11 -0.45 -11.79
CA ALA A 406 1.18 -1.30 -11.25
C ALA A 406 0.64 -2.35 -10.28
N THR A 407 -0.37 -1.99 -9.46
CA THR A 407 -1.04 -2.93 -8.55
C THR A 407 -1.68 -4.09 -9.31
N TRP A 408 -2.39 -3.82 -10.39
CA TRP A 408 -3.00 -4.85 -11.21
C TRP A 408 -1.95 -5.68 -11.96
N PHE A 409 -0.85 -5.07 -12.38
CA PHE A 409 0.28 -5.81 -12.95
C PHE A 409 0.88 -6.79 -11.93
N TYR A 410 1.06 -6.36 -10.67
CA TYR A 410 1.54 -7.23 -9.60
C TYR A 410 0.57 -8.38 -9.30
N PHE A 411 -0.74 -8.12 -9.33
CA PHE A 411 -1.75 -9.18 -9.22
C PHE A 411 -1.68 -10.15 -10.40
N ALA A 412 -1.50 -9.66 -11.62
CA ALA A 412 -1.36 -10.50 -12.81
C ALA A 412 -0.12 -11.40 -12.71
N VAL A 413 1.02 -10.85 -12.28
CA VAL A 413 2.25 -11.62 -12.05
C VAL A 413 2.05 -12.66 -10.95
N THR A 414 1.40 -12.29 -9.85
CA THR A 414 1.11 -13.21 -8.73
C THR A 414 0.14 -14.32 -9.15
N GLY A 415 -0.87 -13.99 -9.95
CA GLY A 415 -1.79 -14.95 -10.55
C GLY A 415 -1.12 -15.90 -11.53
N ALA A 416 -0.24 -15.39 -12.39
CA ALA A 416 0.57 -16.20 -13.32
C ALA A 416 1.49 -17.15 -12.54
N ALA A 417 2.15 -16.66 -11.49
CA ALA A 417 2.95 -17.50 -10.59
C ALA A 417 2.10 -18.58 -9.91
N ALA A 418 0.87 -18.24 -9.48
CA ALA A 418 -0.06 -19.20 -8.89
C ALA A 418 -0.41 -20.31 -9.88
N VAL A 419 -0.80 -19.96 -11.10
CA VAL A 419 -1.13 -20.92 -12.16
C VAL A 419 0.08 -21.80 -12.48
N TYR A 420 1.26 -21.20 -12.65
CA TYR A 420 2.49 -21.94 -12.92
C TYR A 420 2.83 -22.96 -11.82
N CYS A 421 2.71 -22.54 -10.54
CA CYS A 421 2.91 -23.42 -9.40
C CYS A 421 1.91 -24.58 -9.38
N ALA A 422 0.64 -24.32 -9.70
CA ALA A 422 -0.40 -25.35 -9.73
C ALA A 422 -0.23 -26.35 -10.89
N VAL A 423 0.25 -25.90 -12.05
CA VAL A 423 0.52 -26.77 -13.21
C VAL A 423 1.71 -27.68 -12.95
N ARG A 424 2.78 -27.17 -12.32
CA ARG A 424 3.98 -27.94 -12.00
C ARG A 424 3.84 -28.90 -10.81
N GLU A 425 2.83 -28.72 -9.98
CA GLU A 425 2.51 -29.62 -8.87
C GLU A 425 1.82 -30.91 -9.35
N ARG A 426 1.08 -30.82 -10.47
CA ARG A 426 0.49 -31.97 -11.16
C ARG A 426 1.55 -32.70 -11.99
#